data_AF-A0A0Q6VAI7-F1
#
_entry.id   AF-A0A0Q6VAI7-F1
#
_cell.length_a   1.000
_cell.length_b   1.000
_cell.length_c   1.000
_cell.angle_alpha   90.00
_cell.angle_beta   90.00
_cell.angle_gamma   90.00
#
_symmetry.space_group_name_H-M   'P 1'
#
loop_
_entity.id
_entity.type
_entity.pdbx_description
1 polymer ?
#
loop_
_entity_poly.entity_id
_entity_poly.type
_entity_poly.pdbx_seq_one_letter_code
_entity_poly.pdbx_strand_id
1 'polypeptide(L)'
;MSTDLFPEAHNKHDLERGTALAPRFNADGLVVAVAQHADTGEILMLAWMNDQALKLTVETSIAHYFSRSRDELWKKGETSGQLQDVVELRVDCDQDAVLLKVRPRGDGGACHVGFRSCFYRVLEDGALVERP
;
A
#
# COMPACT_ATOMS: atom_id res chain seq x y z
N MET A 1 -23.86 13.19 -3.63
CA MET A 1 -24.25 11.76 -3.66
C MET A 1 -22.96 10.99 -3.81
N SER A 2 -22.47 10.37 -2.74
CA SER A 2 -21.22 9.62 -2.77
C SER A 2 -21.46 8.40 -3.64
N THR A 3 -20.95 8.39 -4.86
CA THR A 3 -20.81 7.16 -5.63
C THR A 3 -19.92 6.27 -4.80
N ASP A 4 -20.40 5.09 -4.39
CA ASP A 4 -19.56 4.15 -3.66
C ASP A 4 -18.36 3.84 -4.55
N LEU A 5 -17.16 4.21 -4.11
CA LEU A 5 -15.96 4.14 -4.95
C LEU A 5 -15.67 2.71 -5.39
N PHE A 6 -16.10 1.74 -4.57
CA PHE A 6 -15.89 0.31 -4.76
C PHE A 6 -17.23 -0.41 -4.90
N PRO A 7 -17.73 -0.65 -6.12
CA PRO A 7 -18.87 -1.54 -6.34
C PRO A 7 -18.51 -3.00 -6.02
N GLU A 8 -19.51 -3.84 -5.77
CA GLU A 8 -19.32 -5.28 -5.68
C GLU A 8 -19.17 -5.91 -7.08
N ALA A 9 -18.21 -6.82 -7.23
CA ALA A 9 -18.11 -7.64 -8.44
C ALA A 9 -19.18 -8.74 -8.43
N HIS A 10 -19.98 -8.82 -9.49
CA HIS A 10 -21.10 -9.77 -9.56
C HIS A 10 -20.67 -11.21 -9.90
N ASN A 11 -19.50 -11.39 -10.50
CA ASN A 11 -18.95 -12.69 -10.85
C ASN A 11 -17.42 -12.63 -10.98
N LYS A 12 -16.80 -13.81 -11.14
CA LYS A 12 -15.35 -13.96 -11.26
C LYS A 12 -14.76 -13.24 -12.47
N HIS A 13 -15.44 -13.26 -13.61
CA HIS A 13 -14.95 -12.59 -14.81
C HIS A 13 -14.91 -11.07 -14.61
N ASP A 14 -15.95 -10.49 -14.01
CA ASP A 14 -15.99 -9.06 -13.73
C ASP A 14 -14.93 -8.64 -12.71
N LEU A 15 -14.64 -9.50 -11.71
CA LEU A 15 -13.57 -9.26 -10.75
C LEU A 15 -12.18 -9.29 -11.43
N GLU A 16 -11.91 -10.29 -12.26
CA GLU A 16 -10.57 -10.57 -12.81
C GLU A 16 -10.23 -9.87 -14.12
N ARG A 17 -11.25 -9.42 -14.86
CA ARG A 17 -11.12 -8.87 -16.21
C ARG A 17 -11.99 -7.63 -16.44
N GLY A 18 -12.89 -7.30 -15.51
CA GLY A 18 -13.70 -6.09 -15.60
C GLY A 18 -12.90 -4.81 -15.37
N THR A 19 -13.57 -3.67 -15.53
CA THR A 19 -12.96 -2.34 -15.40
C THR A 19 -13.27 -1.66 -14.07
N ALA A 20 -14.14 -2.25 -13.26
CA ALA A 20 -14.50 -1.73 -11.96
C ALA A 20 -13.47 -2.15 -10.91
N LEU A 21 -13.04 -1.19 -10.09
CA LEU A 21 -12.27 -1.47 -8.89
C LEU A 21 -13.23 -1.97 -7.81
N ALA A 22 -13.20 -3.27 -7.54
CA ALA A 22 -14.02 -3.97 -6.57
C ALA A 22 -13.09 -4.74 -5.61
N PRO A 23 -12.40 -4.04 -4.67
CA PRO A 23 -11.41 -4.65 -3.80
C PRO A 23 -12.03 -5.74 -2.93
N ARG A 24 -11.38 -6.88 -2.89
CA ARG A 24 -11.78 -8.02 -2.07
C ARG A 24 -11.10 -7.95 -0.71
N PHE A 25 -11.70 -7.19 0.19
CA PHE A 25 -11.27 -7.13 1.57
C PHE A 25 -11.39 -8.52 2.24
N ASN A 26 -10.40 -8.87 3.06
CA ASN A 26 -10.41 -10.11 3.84
C ASN A 26 -11.45 -10.05 4.99
N ALA A 27 -11.49 -11.08 5.84
CA ALA A 27 -12.42 -11.16 6.97
C ALA A 27 -12.28 -10.00 7.99
N ASP A 28 -11.12 -9.34 8.03
CA ASP A 28 -10.86 -8.18 8.89
C ASP A 28 -11.16 -6.84 8.18
N GLY A 29 -11.69 -6.88 6.95
CA GLY A 29 -11.96 -5.67 6.16
C GLY A 29 -10.70 -5.05 5.54
N LEU A 30 -9.67 -5.85 5.25
CA LEU A 30 -8.36 -5.37 4.80
C LEU A 30 -7.92 -5.96 3.45
N VAL A 31 -7.19 -5.16 2.68
CA VAL A 31 -6.37 -5.59 1.52
C VAL A 31 -4.89 -5.37 1.80
N VAL A 32 -4.04 -6.15 1.14
CA VAL A 32 -2.58 -5.97 1.19
C VAL A 32 -2.19 -4.77 0.33
N ALA A 33 -1.30 -3.93 0.84
CA ALA A 33 -0.72 -2.83 0.07
C ALA A 33 0.81 -2.93 0.06
N VAL A 34 1.38 -3.06 -1.12
CA VAL A 34 2.84 -3.03 -1.34
C VAL A 34 3.21 -1.66 -1.90
N ALA A 35 4.12 -0.95 -1.23
CA ALA A 35 4.70 0.29 -1.75
C ALA A 35 6.01 -0.01 -2.44
N GLN A 36 6.14 0.42 -3.68
CA GLN A 36 7.33 0.27 -4.51
C GLN A 36 7.76 1.63 -5.04
N HIS A 37 9.06 1.92 -4.98
CA HIS A 37 9.59 3.15 -5.55
C HIS A 37 9.32 3.21 -7.05
N ALA A 38 8.67 4.28 -7.51
CA ALA A 38 8.20 4.41 -8.89
C ALA A 38 9.36 4.36 -9.90
N ASP A 39 10.47 5.05 -9.60
CA ASP A 39 11.58 5.19 -10.54
C ASP A 39 12.63 4.05 -10.45
N THR A 40 12.86 3.43 -9.28
CA THR A 40 13.89 2.39 -9.09
C THR A 40 13.35 0.96 -9.07
N GLY A 41 12.05 0.78 -8.84
CA GLY A 41 11.44 -0.54 -8.65
C GLY A 41 11.74 -1.22 -7.31
N GLU A 42 12.43 -0.55 -6.38
CA GLU A 42 12.68 -1.10 -5.05
C GLU A 42 11.38 -1.23 -4.25
N ILE A 43 11.17 -2.38 -3.60
CA ILE A 43 10.06 -2.55 -2.64
C ILE A 43 10.41 -1.81 -1.36
N LEU A 44 9.59 -0.83 -0.99
CA LEU A 44 9.80 0.04 0.16
C LEU A 44 9.19 -0.53 1.42
N MET A 45 7.94 -0.98 1.35
CA MET A 45 7.22 -1.53 2.51
C MET A 45 5.99 -2.32 2.10
N LEU A 46 5.49 -3.12 3.04
CA LEU A 46 4.18 -3.75 3.00
C LEU A 46 3.35 -3.22 4.17
N ALA A 47 2.09 -2.93 3.92
CA ALA A 47 1.11 -2.55 4.92
C ALA A 47 -0.28 -3.08 4.54
N TRP A 48 -1.29 -2.71 5.33
CA TRP A 48 -2.69 -3.04 5.09
C TRP A 48 -3.48 -1.79 4.80
N MET A 49 -4.55 -1.90 4.03
CA MET A 49 -5.53 -0.85 3.82
C MET A 49 -6.93 -1.40 4.12
N ASN A 50 -7.71 -0.69 4.92
CA ASN A 50 -9.15 -0.88 4.95
C ASN A 50 -9.81 -0.05 3.82
N ASP A 51 -11.13 -0.14 3.69
CA ASP A 51 -11.92 0.62 2.71
C ASP A 51 -11.57 2.11 2.72
N GLN A 52 -11.58 2.74 3.90
CA GLN A 52 -11.28 4.16 4.05
C GLN A 52 -9.85 4.52 3.63
N ALA A 53 -8.85 3.71 3.98
CA ALA A 53 -7.46 3.96 3.60
C ALA A 53 -7.25 3.88 2.09
N LEU A 54 -7.88 2.91 1.42
CA LEU A 54 -7.80 2.78 -0.03
C LEU A 54 -8.54 3.93 -0.73
N LYS A 55 -9.74 4.29 -0.27
CA LYS A 55 -10.50 5.46 -0.77
C LYS A 55 -9.67 6.74 -0.69
N LEU A 56 -9.13 7.06 0.49
CA LEU A 56 -8.29 8.24 0.67
C LEU A 56 -7.02 8.19 -0.17
N THR A 57 -6.43 7.01 -0.38
CA THR A 57 -5.25 6.87 -1.24
C THR A 57 -5.58 7.21 -2.70
N VAL A 58 -6.70 6.71 -3.22
CA VAL A 58 -7.18 7.02 -4.58
C VAL A 58 -7.50 8.51 -4.71
N GLU A 59 -8.22 9.08 -3.75
CA GLU A 59 -8.68 10.48 -3.78
C GLU A 59 -7.53 11.49 -3.66
N THR A 60 -6.59 11.23 -2.73
CA THR A 60 -5.52 12.20 -2.41
C THR A 60 -4.24 11.98 -3.19
N SER A 61 -4.11 10.83 -3.87
CA SER A 61 -2.84 10.39 -4.46
C SER A 61 -1.67 10.35 -3.44
N ILE A 62 -1.97 10.16 -2.16
CA ILE A 62 -0.99 9.96 -1.09
C ILE A 62 -1.29 8.64 -0.40
N ALA A 63 -0.27 7.83 -0.12
CA ALA A 63 -0.50 6.54 0.54
C ALA A 63 -1.04 6.68 1.97
N HIS A 64 -2.24 6.14 2.19
CA HIS A 64 -2.85 5.97 3.50
C HIS A 64 -2.93 4.47 3.80
N TYR A 65 -2.71 4.09 5.05
CA TYR A 65 -2.71 2.69 5.46
C TYR A 65 -3.50 2.52 6.75
N PHE A 66 -3.78 1.28 7.11
CA PHE A 66 -4.49 0.90 8.32
C PHE A 66 -3.60 0.05 9.23
N SER A 67 -3.42 0.50 10.48
CA SER A 67 -2.54 -0.11 11.47
C SER A 67 -3.32 -1.11 12.29
N ARG A 68 -3.25 -2.41 11.94
CA ARG A 68 -3.94 -3.49 12.67
C ARG A 68 -3.69 -3.52 14.18
N SER A 69 -2.48 -3.15 14.61
CA SER A 69 -2.13 -3.13 16.03
C SER A 69 -2.66 -1.91 16.80
N ARG A 70 -2.96 -0.82 16.09
CA ARG A 70 -3.51 0.42 16.67
C ARG A 70 -4.98 0.60 16.39
N ASP A 71 -5.53 -0.20 15.48
CA ASP A 71 -6.88 -0.07 14.95
C ASP A 71 -7.14 1.33 14.36
N GLU A 72 -6.14 1.88 13.68
CA GLU A 72 -6.12 3.28 13.25
C GLU A 72 -5.68 3.45 11.80
N LEU A 73 -6.37 4.36 11.10
CA LEU A 73 -5.93 4.92 9.83
C LEU A 73 -4.69 5.79 10.05
N TRP A 74 -3.70 5.70 9.16
CA TRP A 74 -2.58 6.63 9.16
C TRP A 74 -2.20 7.06 7.74
N LYS A 75 -1.92 8.35 7.58
CA LYS A 75 -1.29 8.90 6.38
C LYS A 75 0.21 8.74 6.48
N LYS A 76 0.84 7.96 5.58
CA LYS A 76 2.28 7.67 5.68
C LYS A 76 3.08 8.96 5.62
N GLY A 77 3.94 9.19 6.61
CA GLY A 77 4.82 10.35 6.67
C GLY A 77 4.16 11.63 7.18
N GLU A 78 2.92 11.57 7.70
CA GLU A 78 2.25 12.75 8.27
C GLU A 78 3.05 13.42 9.39
N THR A 79 3.74 12.61 10.21
CA THR A 79 4.61 13.13 11.28
C THR A 79 6.05 13.39 10.80
N SER A 80 6.62 12.50 9.96
CA SER A 80 8.04 12.59 9.56
C SER A 80 8.31 13.43 8.32
N GLY A 81 7.29 13.85 7.58
CA GLY A 81 7.41 14.50 6.27
C GLY A 81 7.70 13.54 5.10
N GLN A 82 7.96 12.25 5.38
CA GLN A 82 8.23 11.20 4.38
C GLN A 82 6.93 10.66 3.77
N LEU A 83 6.15 11.57 3.18
CA LEU A 83 4.94 11.23 2.42
C LEU A 83 5.29 10.34 1.22
N GLN A 84 4.33 9.53 0.78
CA GLN A 84 4.47 8.70 -0.41
C GLN A 84 3.44 9.15 -1.44
N ASP A 85 3.90 9.88 -2.45
CA ASP A 85 3.05 10.31 -3.57
C ASP A 85 2.80 9.13 -4.49
N VAL A 86 1.54 8.73 -4.64
CA VAL A 86 1.15 7.61 -5.51
C VAL A 86 1.15 8.09 -6.95
N VAL A 87 2.00 7.47 -7.77
CA VAL A 87 2.15 7.74 -9.20
C VAL A 87 1.31 6.77 -10.04
N GLU A 88 1.17 5.54 -9.56
CA GLU A 88 0.37 4.48 -10.18
C GLU A 88 -0.12 3.52 -9.08
N LEU A 89 -1.38 3.10 -9.19
CA LEU A 89 -1.95 2.04 -8.36
C LEU A 89 -2.29 0.86 -9.26
N ARG A 90 -1.65 -0.28 -9.02
CA ARG A 90 -1.98 -1.55 -9.66
C ARG A 90 -2.76 -2.42 -8.69
N VAL A 91 -3.59 -3.28 -9.24
CA VAL A 91 -4.43 -4.22 -8.50
C VAL A 91 -4.10 -5.62 -9.01
N ASP A 92 -4.05 -6.59 -8.11
CA ASP A 92 -3.86 -7.98 -8.49
C ASP A 92 -5.14 -8.59 -9.08
N CYS A 93 -5.08 -9.85 -9.53
CA CYS A 93 -6.12 -10.39 -10.40
C CYS A 93 -7.46 -10.61 -9.70
N ASP A 94 -7.49 -10.90 -8.40
CA ASP A 94 -8.72 -11.08 -7.64
C ASP A 94 -8.95 -9.97 -6.61
N GLN A 95 -8.23 -8.87 -6.78
CA GLN A 95 -8.37 -7.57 -6.13
C GLN A 95 -8.23 -7.58 -4.60
N ASP A 96 -7.47 -8.51 -4.02
CA ASP A 96 -7.18 -8.52 -2.59
C ASP A 96 -5.84 -7.86 -2.21
N ALA A 97 -5.07 -7.46 -3.23
CA ALA A 97 -3.82 -6.75 -3.07
C ALA A 97 -3.65 -5.60 -4.07
N VAL A 98 -3.01 -4.53 -3.60
CA VAL A 98 -2.61 -3.39 -4.42
C VAL A 98 -1.10 -3.18 -4.39
N LEU A 99 -0.55 -2.75 -5.53
CA LEU A 99 0.82 -2.29 -5.67
C LEU A 99 0.81 -0.80 -5.96
N LEU A 100 1.28 -0.02 -4.99
CA LEU A 100 1.45 1.42 -5.11
C LEU A 100 2.85 1.71 -5.64
N LYS A 101 2.94 2.26 -6.84
CA LYS A 101 4.16 2.91 -7.31
C LYS A 101 4.20 4.31 -6.69
N VAL A 102 5.17 4.57 -5.82
CA VAL A 102 5.25 5.82 -5.07
C VAL A 102 6.54 6.56 -5.30
N ARG A 103 6.49 7.89 -5.22
CA ARG A 103 7.67 8.75 -5.03
C ARG A 103 7.71 9.19 -3.56
N PRO A 104 8.67 8.69 -2.76
CA PRO A 104 8.83 9.14 -1.39
C PRO A 104 9.32 10.59 -1.33
N ARG A 105 8.76 11.38 -0.40
CA ARG A 105 9.24 12.73 -0.06
C ARG A 105 10.27 12.68 1.07
N GLY A 106 10.78 13.84 1.46
CA GLY A 106 11.75 13.97 2.54
C GLY A 106 13.11 13.42 2.13
N ASP A 107 13.72 12.64 3.02
CA ASP A 107 14.97 11.91 2.78
C ASP A 107 14.80 10.64 1.91
N GLY A 108 13.57 10.36 1.48
CA GLY A 108 13.23 9.16 0.72
C GLY A 108 12.91 7.93 1.58
N GLY A 109 12.99 8.04 2.91
CA GLY A 109 12.79 6.96 3.86
C GLY A 109 11.35 6.41 3.92
N ALA A 110 11.19 5.09 3.86
CA ALA A 110 9.91 4.44 4.20
C ALA A 110 9.91 3.88 5.63
N CYS A 111 11.08 3.58 6.20
CA CYS A 111 11.21 2.88 7.48
C CYS A 111 11.47 3.83 8.65
N HIS A 112 10.83 3.58 9.79
CA HIS A 112 11.00 4.38 11.01
C HIS A 112 12.38 4.22 11.68
N VAL A 113 13.14 3.19 11.32
CA VAL A 113 14.54 3.00 11.76
C VAL A 113 15.57 3.68 10.84
N GLY A 114 15.12 4.52 9.90
CA GLY A 114 15.99 5.36 9.07
C GLY A 114 16.38 4.79 7.72
N PHE A 115 15.96 3.56 7.39
CA PHE A 115 16.22 2.97 6.07
C PHE A 115 15.18 3.38 5.02
N ARG A 116 15.62 3.41 3.75
CA ARG A 116 14.75 3.67 2.60
C ARG A 116 13.68 2.60 2.46
N SER A 117 14.06 1.33 2.56
CA SER A 117 13.15 0.20 2.57
C SER A 117 13.04 -0.42 3.97
N CYS A 118 11.86 -0.90 4.34
CA CYS A 118 11.65 -1.77 5.50
C CYS A 118 12.37 -3.12 5.33
N PHE A 119 12.71 -3.51 4.10
CA PHE A 119 13.41 -4.74 3.75
C PHE A 119 14.93 -4.56 3.70
N TYR A 120 15.49 -3.79 4.63
CA TYR A 120 16.93 -3.49 4.74
C TYR A 120 17.78 -4.63 5.31
N ARG A 121 17.22 -5.82 5.55
CA ARG A 121 17.94 -6.98 6.11
C ARG A 121 17.78 -8.20 5.22
N VAL A 122 18.85 -8.99 5.15
CA VAL A 122 18.89 -10.28 4.47
C VAL A 122 19.28 -11.39 5.46
N LEU A 123 18.86 -12.61 5.17
CA LEU A 123 19.28 -13.79 5.93
C LEU A 123 20.58 -14.35 5.33
N GLU A 124 21.66 -14.33 6.11
CA GLU A 124 22.97 -14.85 5.74
C GLU A 124 23.49 -15.76 6.85
N ASP A 125 23.87 -17.00 6.50
CA ASP A 125 24.44 -17.98 7.44
C ASP A 125 23.65 -18.14 8.76
N GLY A 126 22.32 -18.02 8.69
CA GLY A 126 21.42 -18.14 9.84
C GLY A 126 21.28 -16.88 10.70
N ALA A 127 21.90 -15.75 10.31
CA ALA A 127 21.80 -14.46 10.97
C ALA A 127 21.18 -13.39 10.06
N LEU A 128 20.53 -12.39 10.67
CA LEU A 128 20.06 -11.21 9.94
C LEU A 128 21.20 -10.19 9.81
N VAL A 129 21.49 -9.79 8.58
CA VAL A 129 22.52 -8.79 8.25
C VAL A 129 21.87 -7.59 7.58
N GLU A 130 22.26 -6.38 7.98
CA GLU A 130 21.79 -5.15 7.33
C GLU A 130 22.44 -5.01 5.94
N ARG A 131 21.59 -4.80 4.94
CA ARG A 131 21.94 -4.57 3.55
C ARG A 131 20.96 -3.52 2.98
N PRO A 132 21.25 -2.23 3.18
CA PRO A 132 20.39 -1.12 2.78
C PRO A 132 20.32 -0.90 1.27
#